data_AF-A0A924WDC4-F1
#
_entry.id   AF-A0A924WDC4-F1
#
_cell.length_a   1.000
_cell.length_b   1.000
_cell.length_c   1.000
_cell.angle_alpha   90.00
_cell.angle_beta   90.00
_cell.angle_gamma   90.00
#
_symmetry.space_group_name_H-M   'P 1'
#
loop_
_entity.id
_entity.type
_entity.pdbx_description
1 polymer ?
#
loop_
_entity_poly.entity_id
_entity_poly.type
_entity_poly.pdbx_seq_one_letter_code
_entity_poly.pdbx_strand_id
1 'polypeptide(L)'
;MPKFKFTSLFAYWLCAALLVAASMFYYPKWSKPATEATISWDVSGYYLYLPGALIYKDLKQLKWWDAIDAKYHPGPGMGQAFQHPSGNWVMKYPMGQALQFLPWFAVAHLLAEPLGYPAAGFSLPYQAAISWGSLRV
;
A
#
# COMPACT_ATOMS: atom_id res chain seq x y z
N MET A 1 -25.68 -12.48 29.46
CA MET A 1 -24.83 -11.50 28.73
C MET A 1 -23.68 -11.10 29.63
N PRO A 2 -22.41 -11.27 29.22
CA PRO A 2 -21.28 -10.89 30.05
C PRO A 2 -21.19 -9.37 30.14
N LYS A 3 -21.21 -8.82 31.37
CA LYS A 3 -20.99 -7.39 31.62
C LYS A 3 -19.47 -7.14 31.54
N PHE A 4 -19.00 -6.56 30.43
CA PHE A 4 -17.61 -6.09 30.36
C PHE A 4 -17.35 -5.13 31.51
N LYS A 5 -16.30 -5.39 32.30
CA LYS A 5 -15.92 -4.53 33.43
C LYS A 5 -15.32 -3.23 32.87
N PHE A 6 -15.65 -2.09 33.47
CA PHE A 6 -15.17 -0.78 33.03
C PHE A 6 -13.63 -0.72 32.91
N THR A 7 -12.92 -1.44 33.78
CA THR A 7 -11.47 -1.61 33.76
C THR A 7 -10.95 -2.35 32.52
N SER A 8 -11.66 -3.38 32.03
CA SER A 8 -11.26 -4.08 30.80
C SER A 8 -11.50 -3.23 29.54
N LEU A 9 -12.52 -2.37 29.56
CA LEU A 9 -12.76 -1.43 28.46
C LEU A 9 -11.69 -0.33 28.42
N PHE A 10 -11.32 0.22 29.58
CA PHE A 10 -10.24 1.21 29.68
C PHE A 10 -8.89 0.63 29.25
N ALA A 11 -8.54 -0.58 29.71
CA ALA A 11 -7.30 -1.25 29.30
C ALA A 11 -7.26 -1.49 27.79
N TYR A 12 -8.37 -1.90 27.17
CA TYR A 12 -8.47 -2.06 25.73
C TYR A 12 -8.16 -0.76 24.97
N TRP A 13 -8.80 0.34 25.35
CA TRP A 13 -8.57 1.65 24.71
C TRP A 13 -7.16 2.17 24.94
N LEU A 14 -6.59 1.96 26.13
CA LEU A 14 -5.21 2.33 26.43
C LEU A 14 -4.22 1.55 25.55
N CYS A 15 -4.39 0.22 25.44
CA CYS A 15 -3.57 -0.60 24.56
C CYS A 15 -3.71 -0.19 23.09
N ALA A 16 -4.93 0.07 22.62
CA ALA A 16 -5.17 0.53 21.26
C ALA A 16 -4.49 1.89 20.99
N ALA A 17 -4.60 2.84 21.93
CA ALA A 17 -3.95 4.14 21.83
C ALA A 17 -2.41 4.04 21.80
N LEU A 18 -1.83 3.15 22.62
CA LEU A 18 -0.38 2.91 22.63
C LEU A 18 0.10 2.28 21.32
N LEU A 19 -0.65 1.33 20.75
CA LEU A 19 -0.33 0.73 19.45
C LEU A 19 -0.39 1.75 18.31
N VAL A 20 -1.40 2.61 18.31
CA VAL A 20 -1.50 3.72 17.34
C VAL A 20 -0.36 4.71 17.54
N ALA A 21 -0.06 5.11 18.78
CA ALA A 21 1.03 6.03 19.06
C ALA A 21 2.39 5.45 18.63
N ALA A 22 2.64 4.16 18.89
CA ALA A 22 3.86 3.49 18.45
C ALA A 22 3.95 3.44 16.91
N SER A 23 2.86 3.12 16.20
CA SER A 23 2.87 3.07 14.74
C SER A 23 3.06 4.44 14.09
N MET A 24 2.51 5.50 14.69
CA MET A 24 2.61 6.87 14.17
C MET A 24 3.92 7.57 14.52
N PHE A 25 4.41 7.44 15.75
CA PHE A 25 5.51 8.25 16.28
C PHE A 25 6.83 7.49 16.42
N TYR A 26 6.80 6.17 16.65
CA TYR A 26 8.03 5.41 16.85
C TYR A 26 8.60 4.88 15.53
N TYR A 27 7.75 4.45 14.59
CA TYR A 27 8.23 3.88 13.33
C TYR A 27 7.28 4.15 12.13
N PRO A 28 7.24 5.40 11.63
CA PRO A 28 6.39 5.77 10.49
C PRO A 28 6.90 5.16 9.19
N LYS A 29 6.50 3.92 8.89
CA LYS A 29 6.88 3.22 7.64
C LYS A 29 6.47 3.97 6.37
N TRP A 30 5.45 4.83 6.45
CA TRP A 30 4.99 5.63 5.32
C TRP A 30 5.98 6.72 4.88
N SER A 31 6.90 7.15 5.75
CA SER A 31 7.90 8.17 5.42
C SER A 31 9.26 7.57 5.05
N LYS A 32 9.38 6.24 5.10
CA LYS A 32 10.64 5.55 4.86
C LYS A 32 10.79 5.15 3.39
N PRO A 33 11.97 5.35 2.79
CA PRO A 33 12.22 4.98 1.41
C PRO A 33 12.52 3.47 1.24
N ALA A 34 12.42 3.00 0.00
CA ALA A 34 12.87 1.69 -0.45
C ALA A 34 12.22 0.50 0.29
N THR A 35 13.01 -0.43 0.81
CA THR A 35 12.53 -1.70 1.39
C THR A 35 11.69 -1.50 2.65
N GLU A 36 11.86 -0.38 3.35
CA GLU A 36 11.08 -0.04 4.54
C GLU A 36 9.78 0.73 4.22
N ALA A 37 9.54 1.05 2.94
CA ALA A 37 8.31 1.69 2.50
C ALA A 37 7.09 0.79 2.75
N THR A 38 5.91 1.39 2.84
CA THR A 38 4.66 0.64 3.08
C THR A 38 4.29 -0.22 1.87
N ILE A 39 4.44 0.32 0.66
CA ILE A 39 4.19 -0.37 -0.60
C ILE A 39 5.52 -0.98 -1.07
N SER A 40 6.07 -1.88 -0.27
CA SER A 40 7.26 -2.67 -0.63
C SER A 40 7.00 -4.18 -0.47
N TRP A 41 7.87 -5.00 -1.05
CA TRP A 41 7.81 -6.46 -0.97
C TRP A 41 6.44 -7.01 -1.39
N ASP A 42 5.86 -7.91 -0.61
CA ASP A 42 4.58 -8.53 -0.91
C ASP A 42 3.45 -7.51 -1.09
N VAL A 43 3.45 -6.42 -0.30
CA VAL A 43 2.45 -5.36 -0.40
C VAL A 43 2.46 -4.75 -1.81
N SER A 44 3.64 -4.54 -2.39
CA SER A 44 3.76 -4.02 -3.76
C SER A 44 3.11 -4.94 -4.81
N GLY A 45 3.18 -6.25 -4.60
CA GLY A 45 2.58 -7.23 -5.52
C GLY A 45 1.05 -7.26 -5.43
N TYR A 46 0.50 -7.24 -4.21
CA TYR A 46 -0.94 -7.08 -4.00
C TYR A 46 -1.46 -5.73 -4.54
N TYR A 47 -0.65 -4.68 -4.39
CA TYR A 47 -1.01 -3.32 -4.76
C TYR A 47 -0.99 -3.09 -6.29
N LEU A 48 -0.13 -3.80 -7.03
CA LEU A 48 0.18 -3.57 -8.45
C LEU A 48 -1.04 -3.44 -9.37
N TYR A 49 -2.12 -4.16 -9.05
CA TYR A 49 -3.38 -4.10 -9.77
C TYR A 49 -3.97 -2.69 -9.84
N LEU A 50 -3.86 -1.90 -8.77
CA LEU A 50 -4.47 -0.57 -8.69
C LEU A 50 -3.82 0.45 -9.64
N PRO A 51 -2.50 0.74 -9.57
CA PRO A 51 -1.86 1.64 -10.52
C PRO A 51 -1.93 1.09 -11.95
N GLY A 52 -1.79 -0.22 -12.15
CA GLY A 52 -1.86 -0.83 -13.47
C GLY A 52 -3.24 -0.70 -14.13
N ALA A 53 -4.33 -0.82 -13.36
CA ALA A 53 -5.69 -0.69 -13.89
C ALA A 53 -6.14 0.78 -14.02
N LEU A 54 -5.88 1.60 -13.00
CA LEU A 54 -6.50 2.92 -12.85
C LEU A 54 -5.64 4.07 -13.40
N ILE A 55 -4.31 3.95 -13.32
CA ILE A 55 -3.38 5.02 -13.75
C ILE A 55 -2.85 4.69 -15.15
N TYR A 56 -2.14 3.56 -15.27
CA TYR A 56 -1.39 3.22 -16.48
C TYR A 56 -2.21 2.47 -17.53
N LYS A 57 -3.37 1.92 -17.14
CA LYS A 57 -4.25 1.11 -18.00
C LYS A 57 -3.54 -0.04 -18.72
N ASP A 58 -2.50 -0.59 -18.10
CA ASP A 58 -1.68 -1.69 -18.59
C ASP A 58 -1.40 -2.68 -17.46
N LEU A 59 -2.16 -3.77 -17.45
CA LEU A 59 -1.98 -4.91 -16.54
C LEU A 59 -1.27 -6.09 -17.20
N LYS A 60 -1.05 -6.05 -18.52
CA LYS A 60 -0.58 -7.20 -19.30
C LYS A 60 0.90 -7.12 -19.60
N GLN A 61 1.37 -5.93 -19.96
CA GLN A 61 2.75 -5.72 -20.42
C GLN A 61 3.59 -5.03 -19.34
N LEU A 62 2.94 -4.28 -18.43
CA LEU A 62 3.57 -3.62 -17.28
C LEU A 62 4.80 -2.78 -17.67
N LYS A 63 4.73 -2.13 -18.85
CA LYS A 63 5.86 -1.34 -19.41
C LYS A 63 6.26 -0.14 -18.55
N TRP A 64 5.37 0.28 -17.66
CA TRP A 64 5.56 1.38 -16.73
C TRP A 64 6.33 0.96 -15.46
N TRP A 65 6.52 -0.34 -15.22
CA TRP A 65 7.12 -0.87 -14.00
C TRP A 65 8.56 -0.41 -13.82
N ASP A 66 9.39 -0.46 -14.87
CA ASP A 66 10.82 -0.10 -14.78
C ASP A 66 11.02 1.34 -14.27
N ALA A 67 10.15 2.27 -14.67
CA ALA A 67 10.20 3.65 -14.20
C ALA A 67 9.79 3.78 -12.73
N ILE A 68 8.86 2.95 -12.26
CA ILE A 68 8.44 2.89 -10.87
C ILE A 68 9.51 2.22 -10.01
N ASP A 69 10.10 1.13 -10.49
CA ASP A 69 11.14 0.40 -9.79
C ASP A 69 12.38 1.28 -9.56
N ALA A 70 12.85 1.95 -10.61
CA ALA A 70 13.98 2.88 -10.52
C ALA A 70 13.74 4.08 -9.60
N LYS A 71 12.48 4.50 -9.42
CA LYS A 71 12.14 5.71 -8.63
C LYS A 71 11.80 5.38 -7.18
N TYR A 72 11.01 4.34 -6.94
CA TYR A 72 10.41 4.05 -5.64
C TYR A 72 10.96 2.77 -5.01
N HIS A 73 11.69 1.94 -5.75
CA HIS A 73 12.32 0.71 -5.28
C HIS A 73 11.38 -0.17 -4.42
N PRO A 74 10.16 -0.50 -4.90
CA PRO A 74 9.18 -1.26 -4.14
C PRO A 74 9.59 -2.72 -3.93
N GLY A 75 10.55 -3.27 -4.68
CA GLY A 75 11.08 -4.60 -4.45
C GLY A 75 12.22 -4.94 -5.41
N PRO A 76 12.84 -6.12 -5.29
CA PRO A 76 13.88 -6.53 -6.22
C PRO A 76 13.28 -6.86 -7.59
N GLY A 77 13.46 -5.96 -8.56
CA GLY A 77 13.05 -6.14 -9.95
C GLY A 77 11.55 -6.41 -10.07
N MET A 78 11.18 -7.37 -10.93
CA MET A 78 9.79 -7.69 -11.21
C MET A 78 9.27 -8.91 -10.43
N GLY A 79 9.72 -9.14 -9.19
CA GLY A 79 9.32 -10.29 -8.37
C GLY A 79 7.79 -10.41 -8.10
N GLN A 80 7.03 -9.37 -8.40
CA GLN A 80 5.58 -9.25 -8.24
C GLN A 80 4.79 -9.95 -9.36
N ALA A 81 5.42 -10.18 -10.52
CA ALA A 81 4.80 -10.81 -11.67
C ALA A 81 5.80 -11.75 -12.37
N PHE A 82 5.32 -12.73 -13.11
CA PHE A 82 6.17 -13.60 -13.93
C PHE A 82 5.77 -13.53 -15.40
N GLN A 83 6.74 -13.71 -16.29
CA GLN A 83 6.49 -13.68 -17.72
C GLN A 83 5.88 -15.01 -18.16
N HIS A 84 4.73 -14.95 -18.81
CA HIS A 84 4.06 -16.11 -19.39
C HIS A 84 4.57 -16.35 -20.83
N PRO A 85 4.57 -17.60 -21.34
CA PRO A 85 4.95 -17.90 -22.73
C PRO A 85 4.21 -17.11 -23.81
N SER A 86 3.06 -16.51 -23.48
CA SER A 86 2.32 -15.62 -24.39
C SER A 86 2.94 -14.22 -24.54
N GLY A 87 4.05 -13.93 -23.87
CA GLY A 87 4.70 -12.62 -23.85
C GLY A 87 4.02 -11.59 -22.94
N ASN A 88 3.02 -11.99 -22.16
CA ASN A 88 2.38 -11.14 -21.15
C ASN A 88 2.88 -11.48 -19.75
N TRP A 89 2.75 -10.53 -18.83
CA TRP A 89 3.01 -10.71 -17.42
C TRP A 89 1.76 -11.22 -16.69
N VAL A 90 1.99 -12.13 -15.76
CA VAL A 90 0.96 -12.65 -14.85
C VAL A 90 1.37 -12.27 -13.43
N MET A 91 0.49 -11.53 -12.76
CA MET A 91 0.68 -11.13 -11.37
C MET A 91 0.65 -12.35 -10.45
N LYS A 92 1.63 -12.45 -9.55
CA LYS A 92 1.79 -13.59 -8.63
C LYS A 92 0.81 -13.54 -7.45
N TYR A 93 0.44 -12.34 -7.02
CA TYR A 93 -0.36 -12.10 -5.82
C TYR A 93 -1.84 -11.96 -6.16
N PRO A 94 -2.78 -12.47 -5.35
CA PRO A 94 -4.21 -12.35 -5.65
C PRO A 94 -4.72 -10.91 -5.51
N MET A 95 -5.65 -10.52 -6.39
CA MET A 95 -6.21 -9.16 -6.45
C MET A 95 -7.12 -8.77 -5.28
N GLY A 96 -7.51 -9.71 -4.41
CA GLY A 96 -8.47 -9.46 -3.32
C GLY A 96 -8.02 -8.35 -2.38
N GLN A 97 -6.72 -8.31 -2.06
CA GLN A 97 -6.15 -7.26 -1.21
C GLN A 97 -6.12 -5.88 -1.90
N ALA A 98 -5.96 -5.85 -3.23
CA ALA A 98 -6.05 -4.62 -4.00
C ALA A 98 -7.42 -3.93 -3.83
N LEU A 99 -8.50 -4.71 -3.74
CA LEU A 99 -9.84 -4.17 -3.52
C LEU A 99 -9.99 -3.52 -2.14
N GLN A 100 -9.35 -4.06 -1.11
CA GLN A 100 -9.33 -3.43 0.23
C GLN A 100 -8.54 -2.12 0.23
N PHE A 101 -7.49 -2.04 -0.58
CA PHE A 101 -6.66 -0.84 -0.77
C PHE A 101 -7.33 0.23 -1.65
N LEU A 102 -8.31 -0.14 -2.47
CA LEU A 102 -8.97 0.74 -3.44
C LEU A 102 -9.50 2.08 -2.86
N PRO A 103 -10.27 2.12 -1.75
CA PRO A 103 -10.78 3.40 -1.22
C PRO A 103 -9.64 4.32 -0.78
N TRP A 104 -8.59 3.77 -0.18
CA TRP A 104 -7.42 4.52 0.28
C TRP A 104 -6.55 5.00 -0.89
N PHE A 105 -6.42 4.16 -1.92
CA PHE A 105 -5.79 4.52 -3.18
C PHE A 105 -6.50 5.71 -3.83
N ALA A 106 -7.83 5.69 -3.90
CA ALA A 106 -8.61 6.77 -4.50
C ALA A 106 -8.39 8.09 -3.75
N VAL A 107 -8.43 8.07 -2.41
CA VAL A 107 -8.13 9.25 -1.59
C VAL A 107 -6.72 9.75 -1.84
N ALA A 108 -5.72 8.86 -1.85
CA ALA A 108 -4.33 9.24 -2.15
C ALA A 108 -4.18 9.83 -3.57
N HIS A 109 -4.86 9.26 -4.56
CA HIS A 109 -4.81 9.72 -5.94
C HIS A 109 -5.39 11.12 -6.09
N LEU A 110 -6.53 11.39 -5.45
CA LEU A 110 -7.16 12.72 -5.45
C LEU A 110 -6.33 13.77 -4.70
N LEU A 111 -5.61 13.37 -3.66
CA LEU A 111 -4.78 14.28 -2.86
C LEU A 111 -3.34 14.43 -3.39
N ALA A 112 -2.89 13.58 -4.31
CA ALA A 112 -1.51 13.60 -4.77
C ALA A 112 -1.14 14.93 -5.44
N GLU A 113 -1.90 15.36 -6.45
CA GLU A 113 -1.63 16.61 -7.18
C GLU A 113 -1.81 17.86 -6.31
N PRO A 114 -2.89 18.01 -5.50
CA PRO A 114 -3.04 19.16 -4.59
C PRO A 114 -1.90 19.31 -3.58
N LEU A 115 -1.27 18.20 -3.18
CA LEU A 115 -0.13 18.20 -2.26
C LEU A 115 1.22 18.34 -2.97
N GLY A 116 1.24 18.51 -4.30
CA GLY A 116 2.46 18.67 -5.10
C GLY A 116 3.23 17.36 -5.35
N TYR A 117 2.61 16.20 -5.14
CA TYR A 117 3.21 14.90 -5.39
C TYR A 117 2.76 14.32 -6.74
N PRO A 118 3.61 13.54 -7.43
CA PRO A 118 3.22 12.90 -8.68
C PRO A 118 2.13 11.86 -8.43
N ALA A 119 1.07 11.88 -9.24
CA ALA A 119 -0.03 10.92 -9.23
C ALA A 119 0.34 9.56 -9.87
N ALA A 120 1.50 9.02 -9.50
CA ALA A 120 2.11 7.83 -10.10
C ALA A 120 1.73 6.51 -9.43
N GLY A 121 0.94 6.53 -8.34
CA GLY A 121 0.57 5.35 -7.56
C GLY A 121 1.55 4.95 -6.46
N PHE A 122 2.78 5.46 -6.44
CA PHE A 122 3.80 5.04 -5.45
C PHE A 122 4.37 6.19 -4.62
N SER A 123 3.90 7.42 -4.87
CA SER A 123 4.35 8.61 -4.16
C SER A 123 3.87 8.64 -2.69
N LEU A 124 4.42 9.56 -1.91
CA LEU A 124 4.20 9.65 -0.47
C LEU A 124 2.72 9.59 -0.04
N PRO A 125 1.76 10.26 -0.72
CA PRO A 125 0.35 10.16 -0.36
C PRO A 125 -0.21 8.74 -0.43
N TYR A 126 0.24 7.93 -1.39
CA TYR A 126 -0.17 6.53 -1.51
C TYR A 126 0.43 5.68 -0.39
N GLN A 127 1.71 5.89 -0.06
CA GLN A 127 2.39 5.20 1.05
C GLN A 127 1.64 5.46 2.37
N ALA A 128 1.29 6.72 2.65
CA ALA A 128 0.55 7.10 3.85
C ALA A 128 -0.87 6.52 3.88
N ALA A 129 -1.64 6.70 2.81
CA ALA A 129 -3.03 6.24 2.78
C ALA A 129 -3.15 4.71 2.90
N ILE A 130 -2.27 3.96 2.23
CA ILE A 130 -2.26 2.49 2.33
C ILE A 130 -1.80 2.04 3.71
N SER A 131 -0.84 2.73 4.33
CA SER A 131 -0.38 2.42 5.68
C SER A 131 -1.50 2.60 6.71
N TRP A 132 -2.21 3.74 6.64
CA TRP A 132 -3.35 4.03 7.50
C TRP A 132 -4.55 3.14 7.23
N GLY A 133 -4.79 2.80 5.96
CA GLY A 133 -5.84 1.86 5.57
C GLY A 133 -5.60 0.46 6.10
N SER A 134 -4.35 0.00 6.10
CA SER A 134 -3.97 -1.33 6.57
C SER A 134 -4.11 -1.51 8.08
N LEU A 135 -4.08 -0.43 8.86
CA LEU A 135 -4.33 -0.46 10.32
C LEU A 135 -5.80 -0.69 10.69
N ARG A 136 -6.73 -0.54 9.73
CA ARG A 136 -8.17 -0.69 9.96
C ARG A 136 -8.73 -2.06 9.54
N VAL A 137 -7.88 -2.94 9.02
CA VAL A 137 -8.23 -4.32 8.62
C VAL A 137 -7.92 -5.29 9.76
#